data_AF-A0A2T6GBL3-F1
#
_entry.id   AF-A0A2T6GBL3-F1
#
_cell.length_a   1.000
_cell.length_b   1.000
_cell.length_c   1.000
_cell.angle_alpha   90.00
_cell.angle_beta   90.00
_cell.angle_gamma   90.00
#
_symmetry.space_group_name_H-M   'P 1'
#
loop_
_entity.id
_entity.type
_entity.pdbx_description
1 polymer ?
#
loop_
_entity_poly.entity_id
_entity_poly.type
_entity_poly.pdbx_seq_one_letter_code
_entity_poly.pdbx_strand_id
1 'polypeptide(L)'
;MSIQAQSLKFNPDKKSEVELSWHGSSLNVGVSSNGGYKVSEFVFETDKKLHVSLDDFNFDEVVDFAVWHTDDGMGTYTIFRVFVYDAKKGLFTEIFPSCGDEFINLMVDKKKKILESTYYDGNIPKQCVTSLSTKTGSR
;
A
#
# COMPACT_ATOMS: atom_id res chain seq x y z
N MET A 1 22.44 -2.37 17.51
CA MET A 1 22.09 -1.13 16.79
C MET A 1 20.64 -0.82 17.13
N SER A 2 20.33 0.38 17.62
CA SER A 2 18.94 0.75 17.93
C SER A 2 18.21 0.99 16.61
N ILE A 3 17.20 0.17 16.30
CA ILE A 3 16.34 0.40 15.15
C ILE A 3 15.42 1.54 15.55
N GLN A 4 15.68 2.73 15.04
CA GLN A 4 14.86 3.90 15.35
C GLN A 4 13.53 3.80 14.60
N ALA A 5 12.43 4.12 15.28
CA ALA A 5 11.12 4.25 14.64
C ALA A 5 11.20 5.29 13.50
N GLN A 6 10.66 4.93 12.33
CA GLN A 6 10.61 5.78 11.16
C GLN A 6 9.20 6.36 11.05
N SER A 7 9.08 7.56 10.47
CA SER A 7 7.79 8.18 10.21
C SER A 7 7.79 9.02 8.94
N LEU A 8 6.60 9.21 8.40
CA LEU A 8 6.34 10.02 7.22
C LEU A 8 4.97 10.70 7.37
N LYS A 9 4.90 11.98 7.03
CA LYS A 9 3.64 12.72 6.98
C LYS A 9 3.33 13.15 5.56
N PHE A 10 2.07 13.09 5.19
CA PHE A 10 1.57 13.59 3.90
C PHE A 10 0.10 13.97 4.00
N ASN A 11 -0.40 14.69 2.99
CA ASN A 11 -1.79 15.10 2.90
C ASN A 11 -2.41 14.45 1.67
N PRO A 12 -3.35 13.49 1.83
CA PRO A 12 -4.04 12.90 0.69
C PRO A 12 -4.98 13.91 0.01
N ASP A 13 -5.53 14.84 0.78
CA ASP A 13 -6.38 15.93 0.30
C ASP A 13 -6.14 17.21 1.13
N LYS A 14 -6.88 18.30 0.83
CA LYS A 14 -6.73 19.60 1.51
C LYS A 14 -7.23 19.65 2.96
N LYS A 15 -7.99 18.65 3.40
CA LYS A 15 -8.71 18.60 4.68
C LYS A 15 -8.18 17.51 5.62
N SER A 16 -7.26 16.69 5.14
CA SER A 16 -6.78 15.51 5.84
C SER A 16 -5.25 15.50 5.92
N GLU A 17 -4.72 15.07 7.06
CA GLU A 17 -3.30 14.82 7.28
C GLU A 17 -3.12 13.36 7.70
N VAL A 18 -2.11 12.71 7.15
CA VAL A 18 -1.77 11.32 7.42
C VAL A 18 -0.38 11.25 8.02
N GLU A 19 -0.24 10.49 9.10
CA GLU A 19 1.01 10.17 9.75
C GLU A 19 1.22 8.66 9.71
N LEU A 20 2.23 8.23 8.96
CA LEU A 20 2.73 6.86 8.97
C LEU A 20 3.87 6.78 9.98
N SER A 21 3.84 5.78 10.85
CA SER A 21 4.96 5.48 11.74
C SER A 21 5.18 3.98 11.80
N TRP A 22 6.42 3.53 11.57
CA TRP A 22 6.74 2.11 11.54
C TRP A 22 8.03 1.79 12.27
N HIS A 23 8.05 0.63 12.91
CA HIS A 23 9.18 0.10 13.65
C HIS A 23 9.16 -1.43 13.61
N GLY A 24 10.27 -2.02 13.19
CA GLY A 24 10.30 -3.46 12.89
C GLY A 24 9.27 -3.79 11.81
N SER A 25 8.36 -4.70 12.13
CA SER A 25 7.31 -5.20 11.25
C SER A 25 5.93 -4.60 11.51
N SER A 26 5.83 -3.57 12.35
CA SER A 26 4.56 -2.89 12.66
C SER A 26 4.50 -1.52 11.99
N LEU A 27 3.35 -1.20 11.39
CA LEU A 27 2.98 0.11 10.85
C LEU A 27 1.75 0.64 11.60
N ASN A 28 1.83 1.87 12.07
CA ASN A 28 0.71 2.68 12.52
C ASN A 28 0.38 3.75 11.50
N VAL A 29 -0.92 3.91 11.22
CA VAL A 29 -1.47 4.89 10.28
C VAL A 29 -2.43 5.78 11.05
N GLY A 30 -1.99 7.00 11.34
CA GLY A 30 -2.82 8.06 11.91
C GLY A 30 -3.43 8.91 10.80
N VAL A 31 -4.74 9.13 10.83
CA VAL A 31 -5.46 10.02 9.91
C VAL A 31 -6.19 11.08 10.71
N SER A 32 -5.81 12.34 10.53
CA SER A 32 -6.56 13.49 11.03
C SER A 32 -7.43 14.04 9.91
N SER A 33 -8.75 14.11 10.12
CA SER A 33 -9.69 14.68 9.14
C SER A 33 -10.92 15.27 9.84
N ASN A 34 -11.39 16.44 9.40
CA ASN A 34 -12.62 17.09 9.89
C ASN A 34 -12.75 17.16 11.43
N GLY A 35 -11.63 17.40 12.14
CA GLY A 35 -11.59 17.48 13.61
C GLY A 35 -11.60 16.14 14.35
N GLY A 36 -11.63 15.02 13.63
CA GLY A 36 -11.46 13.67 14.16
C GLY A 36 -10.06 13.12 13.88
N TYR A 37 -9.66 12.13 14.69
CA TYR A 37 -8.41 11.38 14.51
C TYR A 37 -8.71 9.88 14.56
N LYS A 38 -8.22 9.13 13.58
CA LYS A 38 -8.34 7.68 13.49
C LYS A 38 -6.96 7.04 13.41
N VAL A 39 -6.81 5.89 14.05
CA VAL A 39 -5.58 5.10 14.00
C VAL A 39 -5.91 3.71 13.49
N SER A 40 -5.05 3.18 12.62
CA SER A 40 -5.08 1.79 12.19
C SER A 40 -3.68 1.21 12.33
N GLU A 41 -3.60 -0.05 12.75
CA GLU A 41 -2.34 -0.77 12.91
C GLU A 41 -2.30 -1.95 11.94
N PHE A 42 -1.17 -2.12 11.27
CA PHE A 42 -0.91 -3.22 10.34
C PHE A 42 0.40 -3.91 10.73
N VAL A 43 0.37 -5.23 10.80
CA VAL A 43 1.54 -6.07 11.07
C VAL A 43 1.96 -6.78 9.78
N PHE A 44 3.27 -6.87 9.56
CA PHE A 44 3.89 -7.54 8.44
C PHE A 44 4.58 -8.81 8.94
N GLU A 45 4.36 -9.93 8.28
CA GLU A 45 5.00 -11.21 8.64
C GLU A 45 6.38 -11.31 7.98
N THR A 46 7.30 -10.44 8.37
CA THR A 46 8.65 -10.40 7.83
C THR A 46 9.66 -9.83 8.83
N ASP A 47 10.90 -10.33 8.77
CA ASP A 47 12.03 -9.75 9.50
C ASP A 47 12.79 -8.72 8.66
N LYS A 48 12.38 -8.50 7.41
CA LYS A 48 13.00 -7.50 6.55
C LYS A 48 12.57 -6.09 6.92
N LYS A 49 13.45 -5.15 6.59
CA LYS A 49 13.18 -3.72 6.75
C LYS A 49 12.00 -3.32 5.86
N LEU A 50 11.02 -2.66 6.48
CA LEU A 50 9.91 -2.04 5.75
C LEU A 50 10.32 -0.73 5.09
N HIS A 51 9.82 -0.53 3.88
CA HIS A 51 9.96 0.68 3.07
C HIS A 51 8.58 1.20 2.72
N VAL A 52 8.41 2.52 2.68
CA VAL A 52 7.15 3.18 2.31
C VAL A 52 7.32 3.87 0.97
N SER A 53 6.30 3.80 0.12
CA SER A 53 6.20 4.54 -1.15
C SER A 53 4.85 5.23 -1.23
N LEU A 54 4.86 6.51 -1.61
CA LEU A 54 3.64 7.29 -1.85
C LEU A 54 3.40 7.36 -3.35
N ASP A 55 2.19 7.03 -3.78
CA ASP A 55 1.74 7.18 -5.17
C ASP A 55 0.20 7.21 -5.20
N ASP A 56 -0.39 7.37 -6.38
CA ASP A 56 -1.83 7.18 -6.63
C ASP A 56 -2.04 5.75 -7.19
N PHE A 57 -2.42 4.81 -6.32
CA PHE A 57 -2.50 3.39 -6.67
C PHE A 57 -3.86 3.01 -7.23
N ASN A 58 -4.92 3.77 -6.95
CA ASN A 58 -6.27 3.55 -7.45
C ASN A 58 -6.67 4.47 -8.63
N PHE A 59 -5.79 5.39 -9.02
CA PHE A 59 -5.91 6.32 -10.15
C PHE A 59 -7.04 7.35 -10.00
N ASP A 60 -7.34 7.77 -8.77
CA ASP A 60 -8.37 8.75 -8.42
C ASP A 60 -7.81 10.16 -8.12
N GLU A 61 -6.50 10.37 -8.34
CA GLU A 61 -5.75 11.61 -8.09
C GLU A 61 -5.56 11.96 -6.60
N VAL A 62 -5.82 11.01 -5.70
CA VAL A 62 -5.54 11.10 -4.27
C VAL A 62 -4.25 10.35 -3.93
N VAL A 63 -3.47 10.88 -2.99
CA VAL A 63 -2.23 10.21 -2.56
C VAL A 63 -2.57 9.02 -1.67
N ASP A 64 -2.14 7.84 -2.12
CA ASP A 64 -2.16 6.57 -1.43
C ASP A 64 -0.75 6.21 -0.91
N PHE A 65 -0.61 5.04 -0.28
CA PHE A 65 0.71 4.51 0.06
C PHE A 65 0.79 3.00 -0.12
N ALA A 66 2.01 2.53 -0.35
CA ALA A 66 2.36 1.12 -0.26
C ALA A 66 3.51 0.93 0.73
N VAL A 67 3.48 -0.20 1.44
CA VAL A 67 4.62 -0.69 2.20
C VAL A 67 5.20 -1.88 1.47
N TRP A 68 6.51 -1.92 1.36
CA TRP A 68 7.19 -3.05 0.74
C TRP A 68 8.43 -3.48 1.51
N HIS A 69 8.79 -4.73 1.29
CA HIS A 69 10.02 -5.34 1.78
C HIS A 69 10.54 -6.35 0.76
N THR A 70 11.80 -6.74 0.87
CA THR A 70 12.31 -7.89 0.11
C THR A 70 11.72 -9.20 0.64
N ASP A 71 11.61 -10.25 -0.16
CA ASP A 71 11.18 -11.56 0.34
C ASP A 71 12.14 -12.12 1.41
N ASP A 72 11.61 -12.95 2.30
CA ASP A 72 12.37 -13.57 3.39
C ASP A 72 13.28 -14.73 2.95
N GLY A 73 13.12 -15.21 1.72
CA GLY A 73 13.97 -16.24 1.12
C GLY A 73 15.31 -15.65 0.66
N MET A 74 15.53 -15.68 -0.65
CA MET A 74 16.79 -15.21 -1.24
C MET A 74 16.84 -13.68 -1.39
N GLY A 75 15.77 -12.95 -1.06
CA GLY A 75 15.71 -11.49 -1.20
C GLY A 75 15.74 -11.04 -2.67
N THR A 76 15.18 -11.86 -3.55
CA THR A 76 15.12 -11.63 -5.00
C THR A 76 13.93 -10.76 -5.41
N TYR A 77 12.84 -10.85 -4.66
CA TYR A 77 11.59 -10.16 -4.97
C TYR A 77 11.27 -9.11 -3.92
N THR A 78 10.49 -8.11 -4.34
CA THR A 78 9.87 -7.15 -3.43
C THR A 78 8.39 -7.47 -3.29
N ILE A 79 7.90 -7.55 -2.06
CA ILE A 79 6.51 -7.84 -1.73
C ILE A 79 5.87 -6.53 -1.26
N PHE A 80 4.72 -6.16 -1.82
CA PHE A 80 4.01 -4.93 -1.54
C PHE A 80 2.65 -5.22 -0.89
N ARG A 81 2.31 -4.43 0.14
CA ARG A 81 0.94 -4.21 0.60
C ARG A 81 0.53 -2.80 0.26
N VAL A 82 -0.59 -2.65 -0.44
CA VAL A 82 -1.03 -1.37 -1.03
C VAL A 82 -2.28 -0.89 -0.31
N PHE A 83 -2.26 0.37 0.13
CA PHE A 83 -3.29 0.98 0.97
C PHE A 83 -3.85 2.22 0.30
N VAL A 84 -5.15 2.17 0.02
CA VAL A 84 -5.88 3.21 -0.71
C VAL A 84 -6.70 4.07 0.24
N TYR A 85 -6.67 5.38 0.08
CA TYR A 85 -7.42 6.31 0.92
C TYR A 85 -8.92 6.30 0.59
N ASP A 86 -9.76 6.00 1.59
CA ASP A 86 -11.21 6.16 1.50
C ASP A 86 -11.60 7.50 2.14
N ALA A 87 -11.70 8.55 1.33
CA ALA A 87 -12.06 9.90 1.79
C ALA A 87 -13.42 9.98 2.49
N LYS A 88 -14.37 9.07 2.18
CA LYS A 88 -15.68 9.05 2.86
C LYS A 88 -15.55 8.54 4.28
N LYS A 89 -14.64 7.59 4.51
CA LYS A 89 -14.41 7.01 5.83
C LYS A 89 -13.25 7.68 6.57
N GLY A 90 -12.39 8.43 5.92
CA GLY A 90 -11.19 9.02 6.50
C GLY A 90 -10.23 7.96 7.04
N LEU A 91 -10.03 6.87 6.28
CA LEU A 91 -9.13 5.76 6.62
C LEU A 91 -8.53 5.16 5.35
N PHE A 92 -7.50 4.34 5.51
CA PHE A 92 -6.92 3.58 4.41
C PHE A 92 -7.45 2.15 4.42
N THR A 93 -7.74 1.62 3.24
CA THR A 93 -8.13 0.22 3.04
C THR A 93 -7.07 -0.48 2.21
N GLU A 94 -6.66 -1.66 2.66
CA GLU A 94 -5.75 -2.50 1.89
C GLU A 94 -6.44 -3.08 0.65
N ILE A 95 -5.74 -3.08 -0.47
CA ILE A 95 -6.17 -3.73 -1.71
C ILE A 95 -5.24 -4.90 -2.04
N PHE A 96 -5.78 -5.87 -2.78
CA PHE A 96 -5.09 -7.09 -3.15
C PHE A 96 -5.01 -7.21 -4.68
N PRO A 97 -4.00 -7.92 -5.22
CA PRO A 97 -3.94 -8.19 -6.64
C PRO A 97 -5.15 -9.02 -7.09
N SER A 98 -5.49 -8.90 -8.38
CA SER A 98 -6.55 -9.71 -8.98
C SER A 98 -6.17 -11.18 -9.19
N CYS A 99 -4.88 -11.51 -9.08
CA CYS A 99 -4.32 -12.85 -9.20
C CYS A 99 -3.17 -13.02 -8.21
N GLY A 100 -3.02 -14.23 -7.66
CA GLY A 100 -2.10 -14.50 -6.57
C GLY A 100 -2.57 -13.87 -5.25
N ASP A 101 -1.73 -13.99 -4.23
CA ASP A 101 -2.07 -13.54 -2.88
C ASP A 101 -1.51 -12.15 -2.56
N GLU A 102 -0.36 -11.78 -3.16
CA GLU A 102 0.39 -10.56 -2.84
C GLU A 102 0.86 -9.82 -4.09
N PHE A 103 1.10 -8.51 -3.97
CA PHE A 103 1.73 -7.74 -5.03
C PHE A 103 3.24 -7.96 -5.03
N ILE A 104 3.72 -8.93 -5.82
CA ILE A 104 5.16 -9.18 -6.00
C ILE A 104 5.69 -8.33 -7.15
N ASN A 105 6.82 -7.63 -6.95
CA ASN A 105 7.47 -6.77 -7.94
C ASN A 105 6.51 -5.77 -8.59
N LEU A 106 5.74 -5.06 -7.76
CA LEU A 106 4.70 -4.14 -8.20
C LEU A 106 5.25 -3.01 -9.09
N MET A 107 4.55 -2.75 -10.18
CA MET A 107 4.73 -1.61 -11.07
C MET A 107 3.41 -0.88 -11.28
N VAL A 108 3.46 0.45 -11.25
CA VAL A 108 2.29 1.32 -11.46
C VAL A 108 2.32 1.88 -12.89
N ASP A 109 1.41 1.44 -13.77
CA ASP A 109 1.24 2.00 -15.11
C ASP A 109 0.14 3.07 -15.09
N LYS A 110 0.55 4.31 -14.83
CA LYS A 110 -0.36 5.47 -14.78
C LYS A 110 -1.04 5.78 -16.11
N LYS A 111 -0.42 5.41 -17.25
CA LYS A 111 -1.00 5.67 -18.58
C LYS A 111 -2.18 4.75 -18.84
N LYS A 112 -2.06 3.48 -18.45
CA LYS A 112 -3.11 2.48 -18.59
C LYS A 112 -4.04 2.39 -17.37
N LYS A 113 -3.71 3.05 -16.26
CA LYS A 113 -4.42 2.99 -14.98
C LYS A 113 -4.53 1.55 -14.46
N ILE A 114 -3.40 0.84 -14.43
CA ILE A 114 -3.31 -0.54 -13.94
C ILE A 114 -2.11 -0.71 -13.01
N LEU A 115 -2.25 -1.67 -12.09
CA LEU A 115 -1.16 -2.21 -11.30
C LEU A 115 -0.70 -3.52 -11.93
N GLU A 116 0.57 -3.60 -12.32
CA GLU A 116 1.19 -4.81 -12.83
C GLU A 116 2.04 -5.44 -11.73
N SER A 117 1.84 -6.72 -11.46
CA SER A 117 2.65 -7.49 -10.50
C SER A 117 3.01 -8.85 -11.07
N THR A 118 3.95 -9.52 -10.43
CA THR A 118 4.29 -10.92 -10.70
C THR A 118 3.46 -11.82 -9.81
N TYR A 119 3.02 -12.96 -10.32
CA TYR A 119 2.54 -14.09 -9.53
C TYR A 119 3.12 -15.39 -10.09
N TYR A 120 3.06 -16.47 -9.32
CA TYR A 120 3.65 -17.74 -9.70
C TYR A 120 2.58 -18.81 -9.86
N ASP A 121 2.62 -19.51 -10.99
CA ASP A 121 1.86 -20.74 -11.22
C ASP A 121 2.85 -21.91 -11.19
N GLY A 122 2.92 -22.57 -10.03
CA GLY A 122 4.05 -23.43 -9.69
C GLY A 122 5.35 -22.62 -9.65
N ASN A 123 6.32 -22.98 -10.48
CA ASN A 123 7.61 -22.27 -10.58
C ASN A 123 7.70 -21.32 -11.78
N ILE A 124 6.59 -21.07 -12.48
CA ILE A 124 6.57 -20.24 -13.68
C ILE A 124 6.10 -18.83 -13.30
N PRO A 125 6.95 -17.80 -13.45
CA PRO A 125 6.52 -16.42 -13.22
C PRO A 125 5.53 -15.99 -14.31
N LYS A 126 4.44 -15.36 -13.89
CA LYS A 126 3.39 -14.80 -14.74
C LYS A 126 3.09 -13.37 -14.32
N GLN A 127 2.55 -12.58 -15.25
CA GLN A 127 2.13 -11.21 -14.97
C GLN A 127 0.66 -11.17 -14.54
N CYS A 128 0.40 -10.53 -13.41
CA CYS A 128 -0.93 -10.16 -12.92
C CYS A 128 -1.19 -8.69 -13.29
N VAL A 129 -2.40 -8.42 -13.79
CA VAL A 129 -2.85 -7.06 -14.12
C VAL A 129 -4.07 -6.76 -13.27
N THR A 130 -3.93 -5.83 -12.33
CA THR A 130 -5.01 -5.39 -11.45
C THR A 130 -5.51 -4.03 -11.90
N SER A 131 -6.74 -4.02 -12.42
CA SER A 131 -7.46 -2.79 -12.75
C SER A 131 -8.45 -2.48 -11.63
N LEU A 132 -8.23 -1.37 -10.93
CA LEU A 132 -9.19 -0.87 -9.95
C LEU A 132 -10.23 -0.08 -10.73
N SER A 133 -11.31 -0.74 -11.15
CA SER A 133 -12.43 -0.01 -11.73
C SER A 133 -12.90 0.98 -10.67
N THR A 134 -12.89 2.27 -10.96
CA THR A 134 -13.64 3.25 -10.18
C THR A 134 -15.09 2.80 -10.19
N LYS A 135 -15.53 2.03 -9.19
CA LYS A 135 -16.95 1.78 -8.97
C LYS A 135 -17.53 3.11 -8.48
N THR A 136 -17.78 4.01 -9.42
CA THR A 136 -18.85 4.99 -9.28
C THR A 136 -20.08 4.18 -8.89
N GLY A 137 -20.61 4.46 -7.70
CA GLY A 137 -21.69 3.69 -7.10
C GLY A 137 -22.83 3.43 -8.09
N SER A 138 -23.16 2.15 -8.25
CA SER A 138 -24.40 1.73 -8.89
C SER A 138 -25.43 1.50 -7.79
N ARG A 139 -26.27 2.52 -7.61
CA ARG A 139 -27.66 2.53 -7.10
C ARG A 139 -27.98 1.79 -5.81
#